data_AF-A0A363D2B2-F1
#
_entry.id   AF-A0A363D2B2-F1
#
_cell.length_a   1.000
_cell.length_b   1.000
_cell.length_c   1.000
_cell.angle_alpha   90.00
_cell.angle_beta   90.00
_cell.angle_gamma   90.00
#
_symmetry.space_group_name_H-M   'P 1'
#
loop_
_entity.id
_entity.type
_entity.pdbx_description
1 polymer ?
#
loop_
_entity_poly.entity_id
_entity_poly.type
_entity_poly.pdbx_seq_one_letter_code
_entity_poly.pdbx_strand_id
1 'polypeptide(L)'
;MVMNDSFSDNKNIVSSKELHENILKAFVKQKTRGQKELNGKLSEEDIKKYCILDNEAKEILEKARLNYQLTFRSINKVLKVARTIADLNDNEIISKNDLLKSLNFRRR
;
A
#
# COMPACT_ATOMS: atom_id res chain seq x y z
N MET A 1 24.25 19.57 11.77
CA MET A 1 23.62 18.55 12.63
C MET A 1 23.03 17.50 11.71
N VAL A 2 23.84 16.51 11.32
CA VAL A 2 23.43 15.43 10.41
C VAL A 2 23.35 14.18 11.27
N MET A 3 22.13 13.82 11.63
CA MET A 3 21.72 12.58 12.27
C MET A 3 20.34 12.29 11.64
N ASN A 4 20.06 11.13 11.06
CA ASN A 4 20.12 9.86 11.76
C ASN A 4 20.08 8.69 10.76
N ASP A 5 21.23 8.07 10.46
CA ASP A 5 21.32 6.73 9.85
C ASP A 5 21.01 5.65 10.91
N SER A 6 19.79 5.66 11.46
CA SER A 6 19.31 4.56 12.29
C SER A 6 18.75 3.44 11.41
N PHE A 7 19.64 2.71 10.73
CA PHE A 7 19.37 1.32 10.33
C PHE A 7 20.03 0.38 11.35
N SER A 8 19.55 0.46 12.57
CA SER A 8 19.73 -0.61 13.55
C SER A 8 18.36 -1.23 13.78
N ASP A 9 18.06 -2.29 13.04
CA ASP A 9 17.27 -3.40 13.58
C ASP A 9 17.48 -4.68 12.78
N ASN A 10 17.96 -5.69 13.51
CA ASN A 10 18.18 -7.06 13.11
C ASN A 10 16.86 -7.79 12.76
N LYS A 11 16.95 -8.75 11.82
CA LYS A 11 15.94 -9.76 11.42
C LYS A 11 14.81 -9.29 10.49
N ASN A 12 15.13 -9.17 9.21
CA ASN A 12 14.29 -9.73 8.15
C ASN A 12 15.18 -10.57 7.25
N ILE A 13 15.58 -11.76 7.72
CA ILE A 13 16.25 -12.78 6.91
C ILE A 13 15.15 -13.46 6.08
N VAL A 14 14.54 -12.70 5.18
CA VAL A 14 13.55 -13.22 4.24
C VAL A 14 14.35 -13.68 3.03
N SER A 15 14.31 -14.98 2.74
CA SER A 15 15.04 -15.51 1.59
C SER A 15 14.46 -14.97 0.28
N SER A 16 15.26 -14.95 -0.80
CA SER A 16 14.75 -14.59 -2.13
C SER A 16 13.57 -15.46 -2.57
N LYS A 17 13.58 -16.73 -2.15
CA LYS A 17 12.47 -17.68 -2.38
C LYS A 17 11.20 -17.22 -1.66
N GLU A 18 11.29 -16.88 -0.39
CA GLU A 18 10.15 -16.43 0.41
C GLU A 18 9.58 -15.08 -0.09
N LEU A 19 10.46 -14.15 -0.49
CA LEU A 19 10.03 -12.91 -1.15
C LEU A 19 9.27 -13.19 -2.45
N HIS A 20 9.78 -14.11 -3.27
CA HIS A 20 9.12 -14.52 -4.50
C HIS A 20 7.74 -15.12 -4.23
N GLU A 21 7.63 -16.01 -3.24
CA GLU A 21 6.35 -16.60 -2.84
C GLU A 21 5.34 -15.54 -2.38
N ASN A 22 5.76 -14.54 -1.61
CA ASN A 22 4.89 -13.44 -1.18
C ASN A 22 4.42 -12.59 -2.36
N ILE A 23 5.29 -12.31 -3.33
CA ILE A 23 4.92 -11.61 -4.57
C ILE A 23 3.89 -12.43 -5.36
N LEU A 24 4.08 -13.74 -5.47
CA LEU A 24 3.12 -14.62 -6.16
C LEU A 24 1.75 -14.62 -5.46
N LYS A 25 1.70 -14.68 -4.14
CA LYS A 25 0.44 -14.59 -3.37
C LYS A 25 -0.30 -13.28 -3.67
N ALA A 26 0.41 -12.14 -3.63
CA ALA A 26 -0.19 -10.85 -3.96
C ALA A 26 -0.64 -10.76 -5.43
N PHE A 27 0.08 -11.40 -6.35
CA PHE A 27 -0.32 -11.48 -7.76
C PHE A 27 -1.59 -12.31 -7.96
N VAL A 28 -1.68 -13.47 -7.30
CA VAL A 28 -2.88 -14.32 -7.34
C VAL A 28 -4.10 -13.56 -6.84
N LYS A 29 -3.98 -12.78 -5.75
CA LYS A 29 -5.08 -11.94 -5.24
C LYS A 29 -5.59 -10.92 -6.24
N GLN A 30 -4.69 -10.29 -7.01
CA GLN A 30 -5.11 -9.38 -8.07
C GLN A 30 -5.92 -10.13 -9.12
N LYS A 31 -5.50 -11.33 -9.52
CA LYS A 31 -6.24 -12.14 -10.50
C LYS A 31 -7.58 -12.63 -9.97
N THR A 32 -7.64 -13.11 -8.73
CA THR A 32 -8.91 -13.59 -8.13
C THR A 32 -9.91 -12.47 -7.89
N ARG A 33 -9.45 -11.25 -7.60
CA ARG A 33 -10.30 -10.05 -7.52
C ARG A 33 -10.93 -9.67 -8.87
N GLY A 34 -10.41 -10.19 -9.99
CA GLY A 34 -10.94 -9.92 -11.32
C GLY A 34 -10.48 -8.59 -11.94
N GLN A 35 -9.41 -7.97 -11.41
CA GLN A 35 -8.81 -6.79 -12.03
C GLN A 35 -7.95 -7.19 -13.23
N LYS A 36 -8.05 -6.42 -14.32
CA LYS A 36 -7.24 -6.63 -15.54
C LYS A 36 -5.80 -6.17 -15.32
N GLU A 37 -5.66 -4.96 -14.77
CA GLU A 37 -4.38 -4.29 -14.54
C GLU A 37 -3.75 -4.67 -13.20
N LEU A 38 -2.44 -4.53 -13.11
CA LEU A 38 -1.71 -4.63 -11.84
C LEU A 38 -2.01 -3.41 -10.96
N ASN A 39 -1.83 -3.54 -9.63
CA ASN A 39 -2.09 -2.47 -8.66
C ASN A 39 -1.45 -1.13 -9.03
N GLY A 40 -0.22 -1.13 -9.56
CA GLY A 40 0.46 0.10 -10.01
C GLY A 40 -0.20 0.78 -11.22
N LYS A 41 -0.90 0.03 -12.06
CA LYS A 41 -1.50 0.48 -13.33
C LYS A 41 -3.00 0.74 -13.27
N LEU A 42 -3.65 0.54 -12.12
CA LEU A 42 -5.09 0.76 -11.97
C LEU A 42 -5.52 2.15 -12.48
N SER A 43 -6.61 2.19 -13.24
CA SER A 43 -7.29 3.43 -13.62
C SER A 43 -7.98 4.08 -12.41
N GLU A 44 -8.53 5.28 -12.56
CA GLU A 44 -9.30 5.92 -11.48
C GLU A 44 -10.55 5.13 -11.11
N GLU A 45 -11.21 4.54 -12.11
CA GLU A 45 -12.37 3.67 -11.92
C GLU A 45 -11.97 2.40 -11.17
N ASP A 46 -10.86 1.78 -11.56
CA ASP A 46 -10.33 0.60 -10.88
C ASP A 46 -9.89 0.90 -9.44
N ILE A 47 -9.33 2.08 -9.16
CA ILE A 47 -8.97 2.48 -7.80
C ILE A 47 -10.22 2.53 -6.92
N LYS A 48 -11.31 3.14 -7.41
CA LYS A 48 -12.58 3.18 -6.66
C LYS A 48 -13.14 1.78 -6.41
N LYS A 49 -12.98 0.88 -7.37
CA LYS A 49 -13.49 -0.50 -7.30
C LYS A 49 -12.65 -1.41 -6.40
N TYR A 50 -11.32 -1.33 -6.51
CA TYR A 50 -10.43 -2.31 -5.90
C TYR A 50 -9.68 -1.76 -4.69
N CYS A 51 -9.57 -0.45 -4.48
CA CYS A 51 -8.90 0.14 -3.32
C CYS A 51 -9.88 0.50 -2.20
N ILE A 52 -10.70 -0.45 -1.79
CA ILE A 52 -11.63 -0.32 -0.67
C ILE A 52 -10.88 -0.18 0.66
N LEU A 53 -11.21 0.86 1.42
CA LEU A 53 -10.63 1.18 2.72
C LEU A 53 -11.59 0.75 3.84
N ASP A 54 -11.05 0.27 4.97
CA ASP A 54 -11.79 0.23 6.22
C ASP A 54 -12.07 1.65 6.77
N ASN A 55 -12.86 1.75 7.83
CA ASN A 55 -13.24 3.06 8.38
C ASN A 55 -12.04 3.83 8.95
N GLU A 56 -11.13 3.15 9.66
CA GLU A 56 -9.94 3.80 10.23
C GLU A 56 -9.00 4.33 9.14
N ALA A 57 -8.82 3.58 8.05
CA ALA A 57 -8.03 3.97 6.90
C ALA A 57 -8.64 5.17 6.18
N LYS A 58 -9.98 5.24 6.05
CA LYS A 58 -10.65 6.44 5.49
C LYS A 58 -10.34 7.69 6.31
N GLU A 59 -10.45 7.60 7.64
CA GLU A 59 -10.15 8.73 8.53
C GLU A 59 -8.68 9.17 8.42
N ILE A 60 -7.76 8.22 8.33
CA ILE A 60 -6.33 8.50 8.18
C ILE A 60 -6.04 9.14 6.83
N LEU A 61 -6.69 8.67 5.76
CA LEU A 61 -6.50 9.24 4.43
C LEU A 61 -6.97 10.70 4.39
N GLU A 62 -8.12 11.01 5.00
CA GLU A 62 -8.61 12.39 5.06
C GLU A 62 -7.70 13.30 5.88
N LYS A 63 -7.24 12.84 7.05
CA LYS A 63 -6.24 13.59 7.85
C LYS A 63 -4.96 13.81 7.05
N ALA A 64 -4.45 12.78 6.38
CA ALA A 64 -3.25 12.87 5.55
C ALA A 64 -3.43 13.81 4.35
N ARG A 65 -4.61 13.79 3.72
CA ARG A 65 -4.95 14.69 2.61
C ARG A 65 -4.83 16.15 3.02
N LEU A 66 -5.38 16.51 4.18
CA LEU A 66 -5.31 17.88 4.72
C LEU A 66 -3.89 18.23 5.17
N ASN A 67 -3.27 17.39 6.00
CA ASN A 67 -1.98 17.68 6.62
C ASN A 67 -0.81 17.71 5.63
N TYR A 68 -0.87 16.91 4.57
CA TYR A 68 0.18 16.84 3.55
C TYR A 68 -0.24 17.46 2.21
N GLN A 69 -1.40 18.13 2.17
CA GLN A 69 -1.96 18.77 0.97
C GLN A 69 -1.92 17.83 -0.24
N LEU A 70 -2.39 16.59 -0.05
CA LEU A 70 -2.28 15.56 -1.09
C LEU A 70 -3.17 15.93 -2.27
N THR A 71 -2.55 16.07 -3.43
CA THR A 71 -3.28 16.15 -4.70
C THR A 71 -4.01 14.84 -4.99
N PHE A 72 -5.04 14.89 -5.83
CA PHE A 72 -5.77 13.70 -6.27
C PHE A 72 -4.83 12.62 -6.84
N ARG A 73 -3.85 13.01 -7.65
CA ARG A 73 -2.81 12.10 -8.16
C ARG A 73 -1.98 11.46 -7.05
N SER A 74 -1.67 12.21 -5.99
CA SER A 74 -0.93 11.70 -4.84
C SER A 74 -1.76 10.69 -4.05
N ILE A 75 -3.05 10.95 -3.84
CA ILE A 75 -3.99 10.02 -3.21
C ILE A 75 -4.06 8.72 -4.00
N ASN A 76 -4.22 8.81 -5.33
CA ASN A 76 -4.26 7.63 -6.19
C ASN A 76 -2.98 6.79 -6.08
N LYS A 77 -1.80 7.43 -6.01
CA LYS A 77 -0.53 6.71 -5.79
C LYS A 77 -0.48 6.02 -4.43
N VAL A 78 -0.95 6.69 -3.38
CA VAL A 78 -1.05 6.10 -2.02
C VAL A 78 -1.99 4.91 -2.02
N LEU A 79 -3.18 5.02 -2.61
CA LEU A 79 -4.16 3.94 -2.65
C LEU A 79 -3.62 2.70 -3.40
N LYS A 80 -2.93 2.89 -4.53
CA LYS A 80 -2.30 1.79 -5.28
C LYS A 80 -1.22 1.05 -4.50
N VAL A 81 -0.39 1.80 -3.76
CA VAL A 81 0.65 1.21 -2.92
C VAL A 81 0.03 0.51 -1.70
N ALA A 82 -0.92 1.15 -1.03
CA ALA A 82 -1.68 0.55 0.08
C ALA A 82 -2.38 -0.74 -0.34
N ARG A 83 -2.94 -0.80 -1.56
CA ARG A 83 -3.55 -2.03 -2.11
C ARG A 83 -2.52 -3.16 -2.26
N THR A 84 -1.33 -2.86 -2.76
CA THR A 84 -0.24 -3.84 -2.83
C THR A 84 0.17 -4.35 -1.45
N ILE A 85 0.22 -3.47 -0.45
CA ILE A 85 0.57 -3.84 0.93
C ILE A 85 -0.53 -4.72 1.54
N ALA A 86 -1.81 -4.39 1.30
CA ALA A 86 -2.93 -5.22 1.72
C ALA A 86 -2.86 -6.62 1.08
N ASP A 87 -2.54 -6.71 -0.21
CA ASP A 87 -2.38 -7.98 -0.92
C ASP A 87 -1.25 -8.84 -0.34
N LEU A 88 -0.14 -8.21 0.05
CA LEU A 88 0.99 -8.89 0.71
C LEU A 88 0.66 -9.36 2.14
N ASN A 89 -0.22 -8.63 2.84
CA ASN A 89 -0.66 -8.95 4.21
C ASN A 89 -1.90 -9.84 4.25
N ASP A 90 -2.32 -10.39 3.11
CA ASP A 90 -3.52 -11.22 2.97
C ASP A 90 -4.86 -10.50 3.20
N ASN A 91 -4.88 -9.17 3.27
CA ASN A 91 -6.08 -8.39 3.56
C ASN A 91 -6.97 -8.17 2.31
N GLU A 92 -8.28 -8.39 2.46
CA GLU A 92 -9.26 -8.11 1.40
C GLU A 92 -9.52 -6.61 1.22
N ILE A 93 -9.54 -5.87 2.33
CA ILE A 93 -9.70 -4.40 2.37
C ILE A 93 -8.41 -3.75 2.84
N ILE A 94 -8.13 -2.52 2.39
CA ILE A 94 -6.98 -1.76 2.87
C ILE A 94 -7.25 -1.38 4.32
N SER A 95 -6.42 -1.93 5.20
CA SER A 95 -6.47 -1.58 6.60
C SER A 95 -5.74 -0.27 6.89
N LYS A 96 -5.97 0.28 8.07
CA LYS A 96 -5.15 1.37 8.62
C LYS A 96 -3.65 1.13 8.51
N ASN A 97 -3.18 -0.09 8.83
CA ASN A 97 -1.75 -0.40 8.83
C ASN A 97 -1.17 -0.37 7.42
N ASP A 98 -1.93 -0.85 6.43
CA ASP A 98 -1.52 -0.84 5.02
C ASP A 98 -1.42 0.60 4.50
N LEU A 99 -2.39 1.44 4.84
CA LEU A 99 -2.41 2.84 4.45
C LEU A 99 -1.28 3.65 5.09
N LEU A 100 -1.04 3.46 6.40
CA LEU A 100 0.06 4.13 7.10
C LEU A 100 1.42 3.76 6.52
N LYS A 101 1.65 2.48 6.23
CA LYS A 101 2.87 2.04 5.54
C LYS A 101 3.02 2.72 4.18
N SER A 102 1.95 2.78 3.39
CA SER A 102 1.97 3.47 2.10
C SER A 102 2.28 4.97 2.22
N LEU A 103 1.71 5.66 3.20
CA LEU A 103 1.98 7.07 3.44
C LEU A 103 3.44 7.30 3.86
N ASN A 104 3.99 6.41 4.69
CA ASN A 104 5.39 6.46 5.10
C ASN A 104 6.36 6.29 3.92
N PHE A 105 6.06 5.40 2.97
CA PHE A 105 6.87 5.27 1.75
C PHE A 105 6.85 6.52 0.87
N ARG A 106 5.76 7.31 0.89
CA ARG A 106 5.68 8.58 0.15
C ARG A 106 6.50 9.70 0.81
N ARG A 107 6.66 9.69 2.13
CA ARG A 107 7.40 10.74 2.85
C ARG A 107 8.92 10.65 2.62
N ARG A 108 9.40 9.54 2.07
CA ARG A 108 10.80 9.32 1.69
C ARG A 108 11.07 9.84 0.29
#